data_AF-A0A958QC89-F1
#
_entry.id   AF-A0A958QC89-F1
#
_cell.length_a   1.000
_cell.length_b   1.000
_cell.length_c   1.000
_cell.angle_alpha   90.00
_cell.angle_beta   90.00
_cell.angle_gamma   90.00
#
_symmetry.space_group_name_H-M   'P 1'
#
loop_
_entity.id
_entity.type
_entity.pdbx_description
1 polymer ?
#
loop_
_entity_poly.entity_id
_entity_poly.type
_entity_poly.pdbx_seq_one_letter_code
_entity_poly.pdbx_strand_id
1 'polypeptide(L)'
;MCTNRFGLLFLVYLSLTAWLYALPDIVFVTQPPHPNDFATVNATFANHLTNLEATPRGGDLYIRYADGNLKNITEAAGFGMSGFQGADAIAVRDPAVHWDGEKILFSMLIGAPTKQYQVNQYYWQLYEVTDFGKDQTPHISKVDNQPENYNNVMGTYGTDDRIIFVSDKPAQGLTHTYP
;
A
#
# COMPACT_ATOMS: atom_id res chain seq x y z
N MET A 1 -62.00 -20.72 -36.69
CA MET A 1 -62.48 -20.06 -35.45
C MET A 1 -61.68 -20.66 -34.29
N CYS A 2 -60.46 -20.22 -34.02
CA CYS A 2 -60.03 -18.99 -33.34
C CYS A 2 -60.54 -18.91 -31.88
N THR A 3 -59.68 -19.24 -30.90
CA THR A 3 -59.50 -18.41 -29.69
C THR A 3 -58.25 -18.81 -28.89
N ASN A 4 -57.21 -17.99 -29.05
CA ASN A 4 -56.24 -17.49 -28.06
C ASN A 4 -55.57 -18.43 -27.06
N ARG A 5 -54.44 -19.01 -27.52
CA ARG A 5 -53.24 -19.27 -26.71
C ARG A 5 -52.41 -17.99 -26.57
N PHE A 6 -52.75 -17.03 -25.71
CA PHE A 6 -51.84 -15.92 -25.39
C PHE A 6 -52.29 -15.28 -24.07
N GLY A 7 -51.62 -15.60 -22.96
CA GLY A 7 -51.96 -14.99 -21.68
C GLY A 7 -51.20 -15.49 -20.44
N LEU A 8 -50.11 -16.24 -20.60
CA LEU A 8 -49.30 -16.70 -19.46
C LEU A 8 -47.79 -16.64 -19.73
N LEU A 9 -47.34 -15.63 -20.48
CA LEU A 9 -45.94 -15.48 -20.89
C LEU A 9 -45.50 -14.01 -20.98
N PHE A 10 -46.05 -13.16 -20.09
CA PHE A 10 -45.67 -11.74 -20.03
C PHE A 10 -45.48 -11.27 -18.58
N LEU A 11 -44.79 -12.07 -17.77
CA LEU A 11 -44.42 -11.71 -16.40
C LEU A 11 -43.11 -12.37 -15.94
N VAL A 12 -42.18 -12.64 -16.87
CA VAL A 12 -40.89 -13.32 -16.57
C VAL A 12 -39.67 -12.63 -17.22
N TYR A 13 -39.81 -11.49 -17.89
CA TYR A 13 -38.69 -10.83 -18.59
C TYR A 13 -38.45 -9.36 -18.19
N LEU A 14 -38.59 -9.07 -16.90
CA LEU A 14 -37.94 -7.89 -16.33
C LEU A 14 -37.34 -8.20 -14.95
N SER A 15 -36.62 -9.32 -14.84
CA SER A 15 -35.47 -9.31 -13.94
C SER A 15 -34.45 -8.38 -14.60
N LEU A 16 -34.55 -7.09 -14.27
CA LEU A 16 -33.42 -6.18 -14.38
C LEU A 16 -32.32 -6.85 -13.56
N THR A 17 -31.48 -7.66 -14.19
CA THR A 17 -30.12 -7.84 -13.71
C THR A 17 -29.51 -6.46 -13.86
N ALA A 18 -29.71 -5.62 -12.84
CA ALA A 18 -28.71 -4.64 -12.53
C ALA A 18 -27.44 -5.48 -12.44
N TRP A 19 -26.61 -5.40 -13.48
CA TRP A 19 -25.20 -5.62 -13.31
C TRP A 19 -24.83 -4.60 -12.24
N LEU A 20 -24.90 -5.05 -10.98
CA LEU A 20 -24.32 -4.32 -9.88
C LEU A 20 -22.86 -4.29 -10.30
N TYR A 21 -22.43 -3.18 -10.89
CA TYR A 21 -21.02 -2.88 -11.01
C TYR A 21 -20.55 -2.85 -9.56
N ALA A 22 -20.13 -4.01 -9.05
CA ALA A 22 -19.44 -4.09 -7.78
C ALA A 22 -18.29 -3.10 -7.95
N LEU A 23 -18.27 -2.08 -7.11
CA LEU A 23 -17.19 -1.10 -7.16
C LEU A 23 -15.88 -1.87 -7.03
N PRO A 24 -14.81 -1.47 -7.76
CA PRO A 24 -13.54 -2.14 -7.57
C PRO A 24 -13.07 -1.95 -6.13
N ASP A 25 -12.37 -2.96 -5.62
CA ASP A 25 -11.57 -2.81 -4.42
C ASP A 25 -10.46 -1.78 -4.72
N ILE A 26 -10.23 -0.85 -3.79
CA ILE A 26 -9.24 0.21 -3.95
C ILE A 26 -8.21 0.10 -2.85
N VAL A 27 -6.98 -0.17 -3.24
CA VAL A 27 -5.81 -0.11 -2.37
C VAL A 27 -5.21 1.28 -2.45
N PHE A 28 -4.89 1.86 -1.30
CA PHE A 28 -4.27 3.17 -1.21
C PHE A 28 -3.47 3.31 0.07
N VAL A 29 -2.61 4.32 0.12
CA VAL A 29 -1.86 4.68 1.32
C VAL A 29 -2.40 5.98 1.91
N THR A 30 -2.34 6.08 3.23
CA THR A 30 -2.61 7.33 3.95
C THR A 30 -1.31 8.01 4.31
N GLN A 31 -1.35 9.33 4.52
CA GLN A 31 -0.21 10.12 4.94
C GLN A 31 -0.66 11.18 5.96
N PRO A 32 0.16 11.48 6.99
CA PRO A 32 -0.09 12.63 7.84
C PRO A 32 0.01 13.93 7.02
N PRO A 33 -0.79 14.96 7.35
CA PRO A 33 -0.66 16.27 6.72
C PRO A 33 0.75 16.83 6.90
N HIS A 34 1.36 17.28 5.80
CA HIS A 34 2.67 17.91 5.82
C HIS A 34 2.56 19.34 5.29
N PRO A 35 2.91 20.37 6.09
CA PRO A 35 2.73 21.77 5.67
C PRO A 35 3.73 22.26 4.61
N ASN A 36 4.75 21.45 4.27
CA ASN A 36 5.85 21.81 3.38
C ASN A 36 5.83 20.90 2.14
N ASP A 37 6.39 21.39 1.03
CA ASP A 37 6.30 20.73 -0.30
C ASP A 37 7.68 20.33 -0.88
N PHE A 38 8.80 20.71 -0.26
CA PHE A 38 10.13 20.33 -0.73
C PHE A 38 10.75 19.22 0.13
N ALA A 39 11.25 18.17 -0.52
CA ALA A 39 11.94 17.03 0.11
C ALA A 39 11.12 16.30 1.20
N THR A 40 9.79 16.44 1.14
CA THR A 40 8.85 15.71 1.99
C THR A 40 8.41 14.43 1.29
N VAL A 41 7.82 13.49 2.03
CA VAL A 41 7.31 12.22 1.46
C VAL A 41 6.30 12.43 0.32
N ASN A 42 5.59 13.56 0.31
CA ASN A 42 4.61 13.92 -0.72
C ASN A 42 5.19 14.78 -1.86
N ALA A 43 6.47 15.17 -1.76
CA ALA A 43 7.13 16.02 -2.75
C ALA A 43 7.42 15.25 -4.04
N THR A 44 7.65 15.98 -5.14
CA THR A 44 8.11 15.39 -6.42
C THR A 44 9.59 15.00 -6.39
N PHE A 45 10.41 15.74 -5.64
CA PHE A 45 11.85 15.53 -5.52
C PHE A 45 12.25 15.23 -4.08
N ALA A 46 13.31 14.44 -3.92
CA ALA A 46 13.87 14.05 -2.62
C ALA A 46 12.84 13.42 -1.64
N ASN A 47 11.74 12.86 -2.15
CA ASN A 47 10.69 12.25 -1.33
C ASN A 47 11.07 10.91 -0.69
N HIS A 48 12.31 10.44 -0.91
CA HIS A 48 12.83 9.20 -0.34
C HIS A 48 13.48 9.37 1.04
N LEU A 49 13.63 10.61 1.52
CA LEU A 49 14.24 10.88 2.81
C LEU A 49 13.45 10.22 3.96
N THR A 50 14.16 9.77 5.00
CA THR A 50 13.58 8.99 6.11
C THR A 50 13.62 9.72 7.46
N ASN A 51 14.19 10.92 7.49
CA ASN A 51 14.21 11.75 8.70
C ASN A 51 12.78 12.18 9.09
N LEU A 52 12.58 12.53 10.37
CA LEU A 52 11.26 12.90 10.90
C LEU A 52 10.69 14.19 10.33
N GLU A 53 11.54 15.08 9.83
CA GLU A 53 11.11 16.34 9.23
C GLU A 53 10.51 16.12 7.84
N ALA A 54 11.07 15.21 7.05
CA ALA A 54 10.65 14.90 5.68
C ALA A 54 9.51 13.86 5.63
N THR A 55 9.58 12.86 6.51
CA THR A 55 8.67 11.72 6.53
C THR A 55 8.19 11.48 7.97
N PRO A 56 7.24 12.28 8.47
CA PRO A 56 6.55 11.95 9.71
C PRO A 56 5.85 10.58 9.59
N ARG A 57 5.93 9.78 10.64
CA ARG A 57 5.30 8.45 10.71
C ARG A 57 3.82 8.63 11.04
N GLY A 58 2.99 7.75 10.49
CA GLY A 58 1.53 7.78 10.59
C GLY A 58 0.80 7.48 9.29
N GLY A 59 1.51 7.07 8.24
CA GLY A 59 0.92 6.61 6.99
C GLY A 59 0.83 5.09 6.95
N ASP A 60 -0.33 4.57 6.57
CA ASP A 60 -0.71 3.16 6.58
C ASP A 60 -1.20 2.67 5.21
N LEU A 61 -1.21 1.35 5.00
CA LEU A 61 -1.82 0.71 3.82
C LEU A 61 -3.29 0.41 4.09
N TYR A 62 -4.17 0.85 3.20
CA TYR A 62 -5.60 0.64 3.29
C TYR A 62 -6.15 -0.06 2.07
N ILE A 63 -7.25 -0.79 2.29
CA ILE A 63 -8.15 -1.26 1.24
C ILE A 63 -9.57 -0.84 1.54
N ARG A 64 -10.25 -0.30 0.52
CA ARG A 64 -11.70 -0.13 0.50
C ARG A 64 -12.29 -1.20 -0.40
N TYR A 65 -13.08 -2.12 0.16
CA TYR A 65 -13.74 -3.17 -0.60
C TYR A 65 -14.91 -2.64 -1.44
N ALA A 66 -15.39 -3.48 -2.36
CA ALA A 66 -16.50 -3.20 -3.26
C ALA A 66 -17.80 -2.76 -2.56
N ASP A 67 -18.01 -3.24 -1.34
CA ASP A 67 -19.17 -2.90 -0.50
C ASP A 67 -19.00 -1.60 0.30
N GLY A 68 -17.85 -0.92 0.13
CA GLY A 68 -17.51 0.33 0.79
C GLY A 68 -16.84 0.16 2.16
N ASN A 69 -16.71 -1.06 2.68
CA ASN A 69 -16.00 -1.28 3.93
C ASN A 69 -14.51 -0.94 3.78
N LEU A 70 -13.96 -0.30 4.80
CA LEU A 70 -12.57 0.11 4.85
C LEU A 70 -11.81 -0.74 5.86
N LYS A 71 -10.58 -1.16 5.50
CA LYS A 71 -9.68 -1.90 6.38
C LYS A 71 -8.28 -1.30 6.33
N ASN A 72 -7.72 -1.05 7.50
CA ASN A 72 -6.30 -0.75 7.68
C ASN A 72 -5.53 -2.08 7.63
N ILE A 73 -4.81 -2.33 6.53
CA ILE A 73 -4.10 -3.59 6.30
C ILE A 73 -2.89 -3.70 7.23
N THR A 74 -2.12 -2.61 7.40
CA THR A 74 -0.91 -2.62 8.24
C THR A 74 -1.27 -2.82 9.70
N GLU A 75 -2.26 -2.10 10.22
CA GLU A 75 -2.74 -2.29 11.59
C GLU A 75 -3.29 -3.71 11.81
N ALA A 76 -4.11 -4.23 10.88
CA ALA A 76 -4.65 -5.58 10.97
C ALA A 76 -3.57 -6.68 10.92
N ALA A 77 -2.41 -6.39 10.33
CA ALA A 77 -1.23 -7.26 10.31
C ALA A 77 -0.30 -7.05 11.52
N GLY A 78 -0.63 -6.15 12.45
CA GLY A 78 0.16 -5.86 13.65
C GLY A 78 1.30 -4.87 13.46
N PHE A 79 1.28 -4.07 12.39
CA PHE A 79 2.23 -2.99 12.16
C PHE A 79 1.66 -1.63 12.57
N GLY A 80 2.55 -0.71 12.94
CA GLY A 80 2.18 0.64 13.34
C GLY A 80 1.88 0.76 14.83
N MET A 81 1.54 1.99 15.23
CA MET A 81 1.24 2.32 16.63
C MET A 81 0.31 3.52 16.74
N SER A 82 -0.34 3.66 17.89
CA SER A 82 -1.13 4.84 18.26
C SER A 82 -0.33 5.80 19.14
N GLY A 83 -0.64 7.10 19.05
CA GLY A 83 -0.03 8.14 19.88
C GLY A 83 1.21 8.77 19.25
N PHE A 84 2.18 9.17 20.07
CA PHE A 84 3.41 9.78 19.59
C PHE A 84 4.29 8.75 18.87
N GLN A 85 4.95 9.19 17.80
CA GLN A 85 5.83 8.34 16.98
C GLN A 85 6.97 7.76 17.82
N GLY A 86 7.24 6.47 17.67
CA GLY A 86 8.25 5.72 18.42
C GLY A 86 8.81 4.53 17.65
N ALA A 87 9.28 3.50 18.37
CA ALA A 87 10.00 2.37 17.78
C ALA A 87 9.18 1.60 16.72
N ASP A 88 7.85 1.52 16.91
CA ASP A 88 6.95 0.76 16.04
C ASP A 88 6.18 1.67 15.05
N ALA A 89 6.49 2.97 15.01
CA ALA A 89 5.82 3.91 14.12
C ALA A 89 6.22 3.66 12.67
N ILE A 90 5.25 3.72 11.76
CA ILE A 90 5.47 3.41 10.34
C ILE A 90 5.09 4.56 9.42
N ALA A 91 5.66 4.54 8.21
CA ALA A 91 5.15 5.28 7.06
C ALA A 91 5.12 4.31 5.87
N VAL A 92 4.08 4.40 5.04
CA VAL A 92 3.85 3.48 3.91
C VAL A 92 3.64 4.24 2.62
N ARG A 93 4.21 3.76 1.50
CA ARG A 93 4.13 4.44 0.20
C ARG A 93 4.05 3.45 -0.96
N ASP A 94 3.64 4.00 -2.11
CA ASP A 94 3.72 3.38 -3.44
C ASP A 94 3.23 1.93 -3.49
N PRO A 95 1.92 1.67 -3.22
CA PRO A 95 1.37 0.33 -3.33
C PRO A 95 1.21 -0.08 -4.80
N ALA A 96 1.54 -1.33 -5.11
CA ALA A 96 1.34 -1.98 -6.39
C ALA A 96 0.62 -3.31 -6.18
N VAL A 97 -0.58 -3.42 -6.76
CA VAL A 97 -1.40 -4.65 -6.70
C VAL A 97 -0.93 -5.61 -7.79
N HIS A 98 -0.77 -6.88 -7.44
CA HIS A 98 -0.49 -7.92 -8.42
C HIS A 98 -1.68 -8.16 -9.35
N TRP A 99 -1.46 -8.64 -10.57
CA TRP A 99 -2.53 -8.80 -11.56
C TRP A 99 -3.56 -9.88 -11.20
N ASP A 100 -3.23 -10.83 -10.32
CA ASP A 100 -4.20 -11.79 -9.77
C ASP A 100 -5.03 -11.22 -8.62
N GLY A 101 -4.64 -10.06 -8.07
CA GLY A 101 -5.31 -9.42 -6.94
C GLY A 101 -5.11 -10.13 -5.59
N GLU A 102 -4.20 -11.10 -5.48
CA GLU A 102 -3.99 -11.87 -4.24
C GLU A 102 -2.86 -11.32 -3.36
N LYS A 103 -1.99 -10.48 -3.93
CA LYS A 103 -0.86 -9.86 -3.23
C LYS A 103 -0.65 -8.40 -3.59
N ILE A 104 -0.15 -7.61 -2.63
CA ILE A 104 0.15 -6.19 -2.81
C ILE A 104 1.59 -5.95 -2.35
N LEU A 105 2.40 -5.35 -3.23
CA LEU A 105 3.73 -4.87 -2.93
C LEU A 105 3.65 -3.41 -2.50
N PHE A 106 4.40 -3.01 -1.50
CA PHE A 106 4.49 -1.61 -1.06
C PHE A 106 5.83 -1.35 -0.38
N SER A 107 6.19 -0.08 -0.20
CA SER A 107 7.37 0.30 0.58
C SER A 107 6.94 0.84 1.94
N MET A 108 7.61 0.37 3.00
CA MET A 108 7.34 0.75 4.37
C MET A 108 8.63 1.12 5.10
N LEU A 109 8.57 2.23 5.81
CA LEU A 109 9.58 2.71 6.74
C LEU A 109 9.11 2.36 8.15
N ILE A 110 9.94 1.69 8.93
CA ILE A 110 9.64 1.33 10.32
C ILE A 110 10.59 2.08 11.26
N GLY A 111 10.02 2.69 12.28
CA GLY A 111 10.71 3.29 13.40
C GLY A 111 10.82 4.82 13.36
N ALA A 112 10.91 5.37 14.56
CA ALA A 112 11.20 6.77 14.85
C ALA A 112 12.07 6.85 16.11
N PRO A 113 12.90 7.91 16.25
CA PRO A 113 13.64 8.18 17.48
C PRO A 113 12.74 8.14 18.72
N THR A 114 13.10 7.35 19.73
CA THR A 114 12.31 7.19 20.97
C THR A 114 12.67 8.20 22.05
N LYS A 115 13.70 9.01 21.81
CA LYS A 115 14.16 10.10 22.69
C LYS A 115 14.46 11.33 21.86
N GLN A 116 14.31 12.50 22.49
CA GLN A 116 14.66 13.77 21.86
C GLN A 116 16.16 13.83 21.52
N TYR A 117 16.48 14.55 20.44
CA TYR A 117 17.85 14.79 19.94
C TYR A 117 18.62 13.55 19.47
N GLN A 118 17.92 12.45 19.16
CA GLN A 118 18.51 11.28 18.52
C GLN A 118 18.42 11.38 17.00
N VAL A 119 19.54 11.11 16.34
CA VAL A 119 19.61 10.94 14.88
C VAL A 119 19.90 9.48 14.61
N ASN A 120 18.87 8.77 14.15
CA ASN A 120 18.95 7.35 13.81
C ASN A 120 18.73 7.20 12.30
N GLN A 121 19.28 6.11 11.75
CA GLN A 121 19.05 5.74 10.37
C GLN A 121 17.86 4.78 10.27
N TYR A 122 17.00 5.04 9.30
CA TYR A 122 15.87 4.21 8.94
C TYR A 122 15.85 4.10 7.42
N TYR A 123 15.35 2.98 6.91
CA TYR A 123 15.33 2.69 5.49
C TYR A 123 13.93 2.31 5.03
N TRP A 124 13.52 2.88 3.89
CA TRP A 124 12.39 2.36 3.14
C TRP A 124 12.72 0.94 2.67
N GLN A 125 11.85 -0.01 2.96
CA GLN A 125 12.01 -1.40 2.55
C GLN A 125 10.71 -1.89 1.91
N LEU A 126 10.83 -2.79 0.94
CA LEU A 126 9.69 -3.42 0.28
C LEU A 126 9.11 -4.53 1.13
N TYR A 127 7.78 -4.57 1.19
CA TYR A 127 6.99 -5.60 1.82
C TYR A 127 5.90 -6.07 0.87
N GLU A 128 5.53 -7.33 0.98
CA GLU A 128 4.40 -7.92 0.28
C GLU A 128 3.35 -8.35 1.30
N VAL A 129 2.09 -8.11 1.00
CA VAL A 129 0.95 -8.57 1.80
C VAL A 129 0.09 -9.55 1.04
N THR A 130 -0.30 -10.62 1.71
CA THR A 130 -1.31 -11.60 1.30
C THR A 130 -2.46 -11.66 2.31
N ASP A 131 -3.50 -12.43 2.01
CA ASP A 131 -4.60 -12.70 2.95
C ASP A 131 -5.30 -11.44 3.47
N PHE A 132 -5.40 -10.41 2.62
CA PHE A 132 -6.05 -9.14 2.93
C PHE A 132 -7.54 -9.11 2.55
N GLY A 133 -8.17 -10.28 2.36
CA GLY A 133 -9.62 -10.37 2.24
C GLY A 133 -10.34 -9.81 3.47
N LYS A 134 -11.62 -9.46 3.30
CA LYS A 134 -12.41 -8.76 4.34
C LYS A 134 -12.34 -9.44 5.70
N ASP A 135 -12.55 -10.76 5.72
CA ASP A 135 -12.60 -11.58 6.94
C ASP A 135 -11.27 -12.31 7.26
N GLN A 136 -10.20 -12.02 6.51
CA GLN A 136 -8.88 -12.62 6.71
C GLN A 136 -7.98 -11.72 7.58
N THR A 137 -6.92 -12.29 8.15
CA THR A 137 -5.86 -11.50 8.80
C THR A 137 -4.71 -11.33 7.80
N PRO A 138 -4.37 -10.10 7.39
CA PRO A 138 -3.32 -9.90 6.41
C PRO A 138 -1.96 -10.39 6.92
N HIS A 139 -1.21 -11.03 6.05
CA HIS A 139 0.15 -11.48 6.33
C HIS A 139 1.13 -10.60 5.56
N ILE A 140 1.90 -9.78 6.29
CA ILE A 140 2.92 -8.88 5.71
C ILE A 140 4.30 -9.49 5.92
N SER A 141 5.04 -9.69 4.84
CA SER A 141 6.43 -10.14 4.87
C SER A 141 7.35 -9.19 4.12
N LYS A 142 8.56 -8.97 4.67
CA LYS A 142 9.60 -8.22 3.98
C LYS A 142 10.03 -8.98 2.72
N VAL A 143 10.21 -8.26 1.62
CA VAL A 143 10.70 -8.87 0.37
C VAL A 143 12.16 -9.30 0.53
N ASP A 144 12.47 -10.54 0.20
CA ASP A 144 13.83 -11.07 0.27
C ASP A 144 14.77 -10.46 -0.78
N ASN A 145 16.08 -10.50 -0.52
CA ASN A 145 17.15 -10.11 -1.45
C ASN A 145 17.15 -8.63 -1.89
N GLN A 146 16.35 -7.77 -1.27
CA GLN A 146 16.48 -6.32 -1.42
C GLN A 146 17.69 -5.78 -0.62
N PRO A 147 18.32 -4.67 -1.02
CA PRO A 147 19.37 -4.03 -0.22
C PRO A 147 18.85 -3.55 1.14
N GLU A 148 19.46 -3.99 2.24
CA GLU A 148 18.94 -3.73 3.60
C GLU A 148 19.29 -2.34 4.15
N ASN A 149 20.40 -1.75 3.70
CA ASN A 149 20.95 -0.49 4.21
C ASN A 149 20.76 0.68 3.24
N TYR A 150 19.72 0.61 2.42
CA TYR A 150 19.38 1.57 1.37
C TYR A 150 17.86 1.71 1.26
N ASN A 151 17.37 2.84 0.75
CA ASN A 151 15.96 3.05 0.54
C ASN A 151 15.49 2.34 -0.73
N ASN A 152 14.58 1.38 -0.58
CA ASN A 152 13.86 0.71 -1.66
C ASN A 152 12.44 1.29 -1.70
N VAL A 153 12.22 2.27 -2.59
CA VAL A 153 11.14 3.27 -2.42
C VAL A 153 9.85 2.96 -3.17
N MET A 154 9.95 2.29 -4.32
CA MET A 154 8.78 1.94 -5.14
C MET A 154 9.08 0.64 -5.88
N GLY A 155 8.07 -0.17 -6.13
CA GLY A 155 8.20 -1.39 -6.90
C GLY A 155 6.92 -1.75 -7.63
N THR A 156 7.04 -2.67 -8.58
CA THR A 156 5.92 -3.26 -9.30
C THR A 156 6.26 -4.70 -9.67
N TYR A 157 5.25 -5.46 -10.09
CA TYR A 157 5.43 -6.81 -10.59
C TYR A 157 5.67 -6.77 -12.10
N GLY A 158 6.73 -7.43 -12.56
CA GLY A 158 6.94 -7.76 -13.97
C GLY A 158 6.09 -8.97 -14.37
N THR A 159 5.80 -9.16 -15.66
CA THR A 159 4.90 -10.21 -16.16
C THR A 159 5.32 -11.66 -15.86
N ASP A 160 6.50 -11.85 -15.28
CA ASP A 160 7.11 -13.12 -14.90
C ASP A 160 7.24 -13.28 -13.37
N ASP A 161 6.33 -12.63 -12.63
CA ASP A 161 6.24 -12.60 -11.16
C ASP A 161 7.42 -11.93 -10.43
N ARG A 162 8.43 -11.45 -11.15
CA ARG A 162 9.57 -10.76 -10.54
C ARG A 162 9.18 -9.37 -10.07
N ILE A 163 9.74 -8.96 -8.94
CA ILE A 163 9.63 -7.59 -8.46
C ILE A 163 10.69 -6.72 -9.16
N ILE A 164 10.23 -5.66 -9.80
CA ILE A 164 11.07 -4.60 -10.39
C ILE A 164 10.91 -3.37 -9.50
N PHE A 165 12.01 -2.84 -8.98
CA PHE A 165 11.95 -1.76 -8.00
C PHE A 165 13.07 -0.74 -8.14
N VAL A 166 12.86 0.42 -7.53
CA VAL A 166 13.82 1.52 -7.46
C VAL A 166 14.45 1.54 -6.07
N SER A 167 15.77 1.64 -6.07
CA SER A 167 16.59 1.79 -4.86
C SER A 167 17.51 2.99 -5.01
N ASP A 168 17.79 3.69 -3.91
CA ASP A 168 18.84 4.72 -3.85
C ASP A 168 20.24 4.11 -3.67
N LYS A 169 20.35 2.77 -3.71
CA LYS A 169 21.63 2.07 -3.67
C LYS A 169 22.54 2.57 -4.80
N PRO A 170 23.75 3.04 -4.48
CA PRO A 170 24.71 3.49 -5.48
C PRO A 170 25.09 2.37 -6.44
N ALA A 171 25.39 2.75 -7.69
CA ALA A 171 25.95 1.83 -8.67
C ALA A 171 27.21 1.16 -8.08
N GLN A 172 27.27 -0.17 -8.14
CA GLN A 172 28.38 -0.98 -7.61
C GLN A 172 28.68 -0.77 -6.11
N GLY A 173 27.77 -0.16 -5.34
CA GLY A 173 27.97 0.10 -3.90
C GLY A 173 28.96 1.22 -3.61
N LEU A 174 29.27 2.09 -4.58
CA LEU A 174 30.17 3.22 -4.40
C LEU A 174 29.52 4.28 -3.50
N THR A 175 29.85 4.26 -2.21
CA THR A 175 29.20 5.12 -1.20
C THR A 175 29.36 6.63 -1.43
N HIS A 176 30.40 7.06 -2.14
CA HIS A 176 30.62 8.47 -2.49
C HIS A 176 29.68 9.00 -3.58
N THR A 177 28.91 8.12 -4.23
CA THR A 177 27.86 8.51 -5.19
C THR A 177 26.46 8.33 -4.60
N TYR A 178 26.36 8.10 -3.29
CA TYR A 178 25.08 8.11 -2.60
C TYR A 178 24.49 9.52 -2.61
N PRO A 179 23.23 9.68 -3.05
CA PRO A 179 22.56 10.98 -3.18
C PRO A 179 22.26 11.66 -1.83
#